data_AF-A0A7G3G523-F1
#
_entry.id   AF-A0A7G3G523-F1
#
_cell.length_a   1.000
_cell.length_b   1.000
_cell.length_c   1.000
_cell.angle_alpha   90.00
_cell.angle_beta   90.00
_cell.angle_gamma   90.00
#
_symmetry.space_group_name_H-M   'P 1'
#
loop_
_entity.id
_entity.type
_entity.pdbx_description
1 polymer ?
#
loop_
_entity_poly.entity_id
_entity_poly.type
_entity_poly.pdbx_seq_one_letter_code
_entity_poly.pdbx_strand_id
1 'polypeptide(L)'
;MWSFSDARLGQTYGFPVVGKLNGQWKVLLSSGYDNSDGKGYVFVLNAGTGALEQTLSTSCVNSGTTAGGRCGIAKIGVLMERQNVDDSILMAYAGDLAGNLWRFKLGDGSSQAIKVAQTGTDALRQPITTAPVIVPHDVNSATPMHYLTFGTGRYLNQADMVSSDTQTFYGLIVNPASAIMDNSFAALRTSTALSPLVLEKTCDKTIKDNLGGSVGMIDTVDTGNLSDKCSSTSDYDTITLKRAANQVPAGDLLSCKQQLKGWRADMMFTKERLSVHAD
;
A
#
# COMPACT_ATOMS: atom_id res chain seq x y z
N MET A 1 -29.54 -11.13 -7.24
CA MET A 1 -28.52 -11.08 -6.18
C MET A 1 -28.11 -12.51 -5.87
N TRP A 2 -26.81 -12.78 -5.75
CA TRP A 2 -26.22 -14.12 -5.64
C TRP A 2 -25.35 -14.23 -4.37
N SER A 3 -24.92 -15.45 -4.04
CA SER A 3 -23.91 -15.72 -3.00
C SER A 3 -22.74 -16.47 -3.62
N PHE A 4 -21.54 -16.29 -3.06
CA PHE A 4 -20.33 -16.97 -3.51
C PHE A 4 -19.69 -17.72 -2.34
N SER A 5 -19.27 -18.95 -2.61
CA SER A 5 -18.54 -19.80 -1.67
C SER A 5 -17.42 -20.54 -2.40
N ASP A 6 -16.26 -20.64 -1.78
CA ASP A 6 -15.11 -21.38 -2.29
C ASP A 6 -14.33 -21.93 -1.08
N ALA A 7 -13.76 -23.13 -1.21
CA ALA A 7 -13.00 -23.78 -0.13
C ALA A 7 -11.75 -22.98 0.28
N ARG A 8 -11.28 -22.07 -0.60
CA ARG A 8 -10.11 -21.21 -0.38
C ARG A 8 -10.46 -19.89 0.30
N LEU A 9 -11.73 -19.65 0.63
CA LEU A 9 -12.13 -18.51 1.46
C LEU A 9 -11.77 -18.77 2.92
N GLY A 10 -11.25 -17.74 3.57
CA GLY A 10 -11.10 -17.64 5.02
C GLY A 10 -11.90 -16.47 5.55
N GLN A 11 -11.36 -15.77 6.55
CA GLN A 11 -11.98 -14.59 7.16
C GLN A 11 -11.92 -13.38 6.22
N THR A 12 -13.07 -13.00 5.67
CA THR A 12 -13.20 -11.93 4.67
C THR A 12 -13.34 -10.54 5.31
N TYR A 13 -12.22 -9.96 5.74
CA TYR A 13 -12.14 -8.55 6.22
C TYR A 13 -12.03 -7.51 5.09
N GLY A 14 -11.97 -7.99 3.84
CA GLY A 14 -11.94 -7.19 2.63
C GLY A 14 -13.34 -6.71 2.23
N PHE A 15 -13.38 -5.66 1.43
CA PHE A 15 -14.60 -5.27 0.73
C PHE A 15 -14.48 -5.71 -0.73
N PRO A 16 -15.59 -6.09 -1.39
CA PRO A 16 -15.58 -6.34 -2.83
C PRO A 16 -15.14 -5.09 -3.58
N VAL A 17 -14.33 -5.26 -4.62
CA VAL A 17 -14.09 -4.21 -5.61
C VAL A 17 -14.94 -4.49 -6.84
N VAL A 18 -15.68 -3.49 -7.30
CA VAL A 18 -16.54 -3.60 -8.48
C VAL A 18 -15.96 -2.72 -9.58
N GLY A 19 -15.85 -3.25 -10.80
CA GLY A 19 -15.35 -2.52 -11.96
C GLY A 19 -15.49 -3.34 -13.23
N LYS A 20 -15.06 -2.79 -14.36
CA LYS A 20 -15.14 -3.45 -15.67
C LYS A 20 -13.82 -4.13 -16.01
N LEU A 21 -13.91 -5.32 -16.59
CA LEU A 21 -12.83 -5.97 -17.32
C LEU A 21 -13.33 -6.29 -18.73
N ASN A 22 -12.62 -5.85 -19.76
CA ASN A 22 -13.03 -6.01 -21.16
C ASN A 22 -14.48 -5.56 -21.41
N GLY A 23 -14.88 -4.43 -20.81
CA GLY A 23 -16.23 -3.86 -20.91
C GLY A 23 -17.33 -4.57 -20.10
N GLN A 24 -17.02 -5.64 -19.37
CA GLN A 24 -17.99 -6.40 -18.58
C GLN A 24 -17.81 -6.13 -17.09
N TRP A 25 -18.91 -5.94 -16.36
CA TRP A 25 -18.89 -5.74 -14.91
C TRP A 25 -18.45 -7.00 -14.16
N LYS A 26 -17.47 -6.85 -13.28
CA LYS A 26 -16.89 -7.89 -12.44
C LYS A 26 -16.88 -7.46 -10.99
N VAL A 27 -16.85 -8.47 -10.12
CA VAL A 27 -16.59 -8.31 -8.69
C VAL A 27 -15.28 -9.01 -8.36
N LEU A 28 -14.37 -8.31 -7.70
CA LEU A 28 -13.14 -8.87 -7.16
C LEU A 28 -13.33 -9.13 -5.68
N LEU A 29 -13.10 -10.37 -5.26
CA LEU A 29 -13.10 -10.79 -3.87
C LEU A 29 -11.73 -11.33 -3.50
N SER A 30 -11.29 -11.07 -2.28
CA SER A 30 -10.08 -11.66 -1.75
C SER A 30 -10.38 -12.96 -1.01
N SER A 31 -9.36 -13.82 -0.83
CA SER A 31 -9.45 -15.01 0.02
C SER A 31 -9.72 -14.68 1.48
N GLY A 32 -9.36 -13.47 1.94
CA GLY A 32 -9.28 -13.19 3.36
C GLY A 32 -8.08 -13.87 4.01
N TYR A 33 -8.12 -13.95 5.34
CA TYR A 33 -7.08 -14.55 6.18
C TYR A 33 -7.50 -15.93 6.69
N ASP A 34 -6.57 -16.74 7.20
CA ASP A 34 -6.88 -18.04 7.82
C ASP A 34 -7.66 -19.02 6.91
N ASN A 35 -7.42 -18.99 5.60
CA ASN A 35 -7.96 -19.99 4.69
C ASN A 35 -7.20 -21.32 4.79
N SER A 36 -7.83 -22.41 4.34
CA SER A 36 -7.37 -23.78 4.61
C SER A 36 -5.97 -24.12 4.07
N ASP A 37 -5.54 -23.46 2.99
CA ASP A 37 -4.23 -23.66 2.38
C ASP A 37 -3.23 -22.52 2.67
N GLY A 38 -3.66 -21.51 3.44
CA GLY A 38 -2.85 -20.40 3.90
C GLY A 38 -2.30 -19.50 2.78
N LYS A 39 -2.90 -19.48 1.58
CA LYS A 39 -2.48 -18.67 0.43
C LYS A 39 -3.38 -17.45 0.22
N GLY A 40 -2.85 -16.45 -0.50
CA GLY A 40 -3.64 -15.29 -0.92
C GLY A 40 -4.29 -15.51 -2.28
N TYR A 41 -5.59 -15.24 -2.40
CA TYR A 41 -6.30 -15.31 -3.67
C TYR A 41 -7.10 -14.05 -3.98
N VAL A 42 -7.18 -13.70 -5.26
CA VAL A 42 -8.20 -12.80 -5.82
C VAL A 42 -9.12 -13.63 -6.73
N PHE A 43 -10.40 -13.65 -6.41
CA PHE A 43 -11.45 -14.22 -7.23
C PHE A 43 -12.07 -13.12 -8.08
N VAL A 44 -12.19 -13.36 -9.38
CA VAL A 44 -12.90 -12.48 -10.31
C VAL A 44 -14.22 -13.16 -10.67
N LEU A 45 -15.32 -12.51 -10.33
CA LEU A 45 -16.66 -13.02 -10.54
C LEU A 45 -17.41 -12.16 -11.53
N ASN A 46 -18.33 -12.78 -12.26
CA ASN A 46 -19.34 -12.07 -13.02
C ASN A 46 -20.25 -11.27 -12.08
N ALA A 47 -20.40 -9.95 -12.27
CA ALA A 47 -21.21 -9.14 -11.36
C ALA A 47 -22.71 -9.46 -11.41
N GLY A 48 -23.23 -9.89 -12.57
CA GLY A 48 -24.65 -10.21 -12.73
C GLY A 48 -25.03 -11.58 -12.17
N THR A 49 -24.18 -12.59 -12.39
CA THR A 49 -24.50 -13.99 -12.06
C THR A 49 -23.80 -14.53 -10.82
N GLY A 50 -22.68 -13.94 -10.39
CA GLY A 50 -21.84 -14.47 -9.32
C GLY A 50 -20.98 -15.66 -9.73
N ALA A 51 -20.95 -16.00 -11.02
CA ALA A 51 -20.10 -17.07 -11.53
C ALA A 51 -18.63 -16.69 -11.38
N LEU A 52 -17.83 -17.59 -10.83
CA LEU A 52 -16.38 -17.46 -10.79
C LEU A 52 -15.82 -17.59 -12.21
N GLU A 53 -15.07 -16.58 -12.66
CA GLU A 53 -14.50 -16.56 -14.01
C GLU A 53 -12.97 -16.68 -13.99
N GLN A 54 -12.32 -16.18 -12.94
CA GLN A 54 -10.86 -16.26 -12.80
C GLN A 54 -10.48 -16.36 -11.32
N THR A 55 -9.43 -17.11 -11.02
CA THR A 55 -8.76 -17.07 -9.72
C THR A 55 -7.29 -16.74 -9.93
N LEU A 56 -6.79 -15.74 -9.20
CA LEU A 56 -5.38 -15.40 -9.17
C LEU A 56 -4.79 -15.76 -7.81
N SER A 57 -3.66 -16.46 -7.81
CA SER A 57 -2.97 -16.95 -6.60
C SER A 57 -1.69 -16.17 -6.35
N THR A 58 -1.36 -15.92 -5.09
CA THR A 58 -0.01 -15.51 -4.69
C THR A 58 0.91 -16.73 -4.63
N SER A 59 2.22 -16.50 -4.84
CA SER A 59 3.27 -17.52 -4.68
C SER A 59 3.88 -17.52 -3.28
N CYS A 60 3.20 -16.89 -2.31
CA CYS A 60 3.67 -16.81 -0.94
C CYS A 60 3.76 -18.22 -0.32
N VAL A 61 4.86 -18.48 0.37
CA VAL A 61 5.06 -19.69 1.15
C VAL A 61 4.90 -19.31 2.62
N ASN A 62 3.99 -19.99 3.32
CA ASN A 62 3.71 -19.73 4.72
C ASN A 62 4.92 -20.13 5.58
N SER A 63 5.77 -19.17 5.95
CA SER A 63 7.02 -19.41 6.70
C SER A 63 6.87 -19.25 8.22
N GLY A 64 5.67 -19.44 8.78
CA GLY A 64 5.40 -19.25 10.20
C GLY A 64 4.85 -20.50 10.90
N THR A 65 5.23 -20.69 12.16
CA THR A 65 4.71 -21.73 13.08
C THR A 65 3.31 -21.40 13.63
N THR A 66 2.76 -20.24 13.28
CA THR A 66 1.45 -19.79 13.76
C THR A 66 0.34 -20.39 12.89
N ALA A 67 -0.59 -21.12 13.50
CA ALA A 67 -1.83 -21.53 12.86
C ALA A 67 -2.54 -20.28 12.30
N GLY A 68 -2.86 -20.26 11.00
CA GLY A 68 -3.57 -19.14 10.35
C GLY A 68 -2.99 -18.62 9.03
N GLY A 69 -1.77 -18.97 8.62
CA GLY A 69 -1.28 -18.60 7.29
C GLY A 69 -0.97 -17.10 7.13
N ARG A 70 0.31 -16.77 6.95
CA ARG A 70 0.72 -15.35 6.79
C ARG A 70 0.42 -14.79 5.38
N CYS A 71 -0.01 -15.60 4.43
CA CYS A 71 -0.14 -15.15 3.05
C CYS A 71 -1.54 -14.68 2.64
N GLY A 72 -2.51 -14.73 3.54
CA GLY A 72 -3.86 -14.25 3.27
C GLY A 72 -3.86 -12.76 2.90
N ILE A 73 -4.72 -12.39 1.96
CA ILE A 73 -4.92 -11.01 1.50
C ILE A 73 -6.38 -10.62 1.76
N ALA A 74 -6.62 -9.38 2.19
CA ALA A 74 -7.99 -8.91 2.45
C ALA A 74 -8.40 -7.72 1.60
N LYS A 75 -7.67 -6.60 1.67
CA LYS A 75 -8.07 -5.38 0.97
C LYS A 75 -7.33 -5.25 -0.36
N ILE A 76 -8.09 -5.05 -1.43
CA ILE A 76 -7.60 -4.89 -2.80
C ILE A 76 -7.67 -3.40 -3.15
N GLY A 77 -6.56 -2.85 -3.63
CA GLY A 77 -6.49 -1.55 -4.28
C GLY A 77 -6.50 -1.73 -5.80
N VAL A 78 -7.17 -0.84 -6.54
CA VAL A 78 -7.22 -0.90 -8.00
C VAL A 78 -6.85 0.44 -8.63
N LEU A 79 -6.15 0.36 -9.76
CA LEU A 79 -6.04 1.47 -10.69
C LEU A 79 -7.15 1.30 -11.73
N MET A 80 -7.98 2.32 -11.89
CA MET A 80 -9.00 2.39 -12.93
C MET A 80 -8.55 3.34 -14.04
N GLU A 81 -9.05 3.14 -15.25
CA GLU A 81 -8.83 4.03 -16.39
C GLU A 81 -9.24 5.47 -16.05
N ARG A 82 -10.46 5.64 -15.53
CA ARG A 82 -10.93 6.93 -15.02
C ARG A 82 -12.06 6.70 -14.03
N GLN A 83 -11.76 6.76 -12.74
CA GLN A 83 -12.76 6.54 -11.70
C GLN A 83 -14.01 7.42 -11.93
N ASN A 84 -15.20 6.82 -11.77
CA ASN A 84 -16.51 7.46 -11.96
C ASN A 84 -16.85 7.87 -13.41
N VAL A 85 -16.01 7.56 -14.39
CA VAL A 85 -16.26 7.83 -15.82
C VAL A 85 -16.09 6.57 -16.65
N ASP A 86 -14.98 5.88 -16.45
CA ASP A 86 -14.68 4.55 -16.97
C ASP A 86 -14.04 3.70 -15.88
N ASP A 87 -14.88 2.92 -15.18
CA ASP A 87 -14.47 2.01 -14.10
C ASP A 87 -13.76 0.74 -14.62
N SER A 88 -13.14 0.81 -15.80
CA SER A 88 -12.28 -0.24 -16.33
C SER A 88 -11.05 -0.39 -15.43
N ILE A 89 -10.91 -1.56 -14.80
CA ILE A 89 -9.79 -1.85 -13.91
C ILE A 89 -8.58 -2.21 -14.76
N LEU A 90 -7.51 -1.43 -14.62
CA LEU A 90 -6.25 -1.66 -15.33
C LEU A 90 -5.36 -2.63 -14.56
N MET A 91 -5.25 -2.43 -13.24
CA MET A 91 -4.39 -3.23 -12.37
C MET A 91 -4.96 -3.31 -10.97
N ALA A 92 -4.69 -4.42 -10.28
CA ALA A 92 -5.03 -4.60 -8.87
C ALA A 92 -3.78 -4.92 -8.04
N TYR A 93 -3.77 -4.43 -6.80
CA TYR A 93 -2.71 -4.67 -5.83
C TYR A 93 -3.31 -5.06 -4.49
N ALA A 94 -2.64 -5.95 -3.76
CA ALA A 94 -3.02 -6.30 -2.39
C ALA A 94 -1.78 -6.68 -1.58
N GLY A 95 -1.82 -6.40 -0.29
CA GLY A 95 -0.80 -6.84 0.64
C GLY A 95 -1.24 -8.06 1.44
N ASP A 96 -0.27 -8.87 1.89
CA ASP A 96 -0.48 -10.01 2.78
C ASP A 96 0.08 -9.81 4.20
N LEU A 97 -0.26 -10.72 5.11
CA LEU A 97 0.22 -10.70 6.51
C LEU A 97 1.71 -11.08 6.66
N ALA A 98 2.34 -11.58 5.60
CA ALA A 98 3.78 -11.83 5.52
C ALA A 98 4.55 -10.59 5.05
N GLY A 99 3.84 -9.49 4.79
CA GLY A 99 4.42 -8.23 4.35
C GLY A 99 4.88 -8.26 2.91
N ASN A 100 4.29 -9.09 2.06
CA ASN A 100 4.50 -9.01 0.62
C ASN A 100 3.39 -8.17 -0.01
N LEU A 101 3.79 -7.32 -0.95
CA LEU A 101 2.87 -6.58 -1.81
C LEU A 101 2.78 -7.29 -3.16
N TRP A 102 1.56 -7.59 -3.58
CA TRP A 102 1.26 -8.34 -4.78
C TRP A 102 0.57 -7.47 -5.81
N ARG A 103 0.83 -7.78 -7.07
CA ARG A 103 0.16 -7.20 -8.23
C ARG A 103 -0.53 -8.28 -9.03
N PHE A 104 -1.75 -7.99 -9.43
CA PHE A 104 -2.65 -8.85 -10.17
C PHE A 104 -2.94 -8.19 -11.51
N LYS A 105 -2.58 -8.87 -12.59
CA LYS A 105 -2.99 -8.47 -13.93
C LYS A 105 -4.29 -9.20 -14.25
N LEU A 106 -5.31 -8.44 -14.59
CA LEU A 106 -6.67 -8.93 -14.74
C LEU A 106 -7.02 -9.01 -16.23
N GLY A 107 -7.83 -10.00 -16.61
CA GLY A 107 -8.34 -10.11 -17.98
C GLY A 107 -7.32 -10.51 -19.06
N ASP A 108 -6.07 -10.81 -18.70
CA ASP A 108 -5.02 -11.27 -19.63
C ASP A 108 -4.78 -12.79 -19.61
N GLY A 109 -5.60 -13.53 -18.84
CA GLY A 109 -5.48 -14.97 -18.66
C GLY A 109 -4.45 -15.42 -17.61
N SER A 110 -3.73 -14.51 -16.95
CA SER A 110 -2.80 -14.87 -15.87
C SER A 110 -3.53 -15.44 -14.66
N SER A 111 -2.99 -16.49 -14.06
CA SER A 111 -3.49 -17.04 -12.79
C SER A 111 -2.55 -16.75 -11.60
N GLN A 112 -1.43 -16.07 -11.85
CA GLN A 112 -0.39 -15.85 -10.85
C GLN A 112 -0.19 -14.36 -10.60
N ALA A 113 -0.15 -14.02 -9.31
CA ALA A 113 0.22 -12.69 -8.86
C ALA A 113 1.74 -12.50 -8.94
N ILE A 114 2.15 -11.27 -9.23
CA ILE A 114 3.57 -10.88 -9.23
C ILE A 114 3.87 -10.23 -7.89
N LYS A 115 4.92 -10.71 -7.21
CA LYS A 115 5.39 -10.08 -5.99
C LYS A 115 6.15 -8.80 -6.35
N VAL A 116 5.71 -7.66 -5.82
CA VAL A 116 6.25 -6.33 -6.15
C VAL A 116 7.23 -5.83 -5.10
N ALA A 117 6.93 -6.09 -3.81
CA ALA A 117 7.76 -5.60 -2.72
C ALA A 117 7.62 -6.46 -1.46
N GLN A 118 8.54 -6.27 -0.54
CA GLN A 118 8.67 -6.94 0.74
C GLN A 118 8.98 -5.93 1.84
N THR A 119 8.02 -5.71 2.74
CA THR A 119 8.09 -4.72 3.81
C THR A 119 9.05 -5.12 4.92
N GLY A 120 9.41 -4.17 5.78
CA GLY A 120 10.27 -4.47 6.91
C GLY A 120 11.71 -4.76 6.51
N THR A 121 12.37 -5.57 7.33
CA THR A 121 13.67 -6.18 7.06
C THR A 121 13.49 -7.68 6.82
N ASP A 122 14.54 -8.37 6.39
CA ASP A 122 14.47 -9.84 6.23
C ASP A 122 14.10 -10.57 7.53
N ALA A 123 14.52 -10.03 8.68
CA ALA A 123 14.25 -10.59 10.00
C ALA A 123 12.90 -10.15 10.59
N LEU A 124 12.45 -8.92 10.28
CA LEU A 124 11.25 -8.32 10.86
C LEU A 124 10.34 -7.79 9.74
N ARG A 125 9.45 -8.67 9.27
CA ARG A 125 8.46 -8.38 8.24
C ARG A 125 7.25 -7.67 8.84
N GLN A 126 6.67 -6.74 8.07
CA GLN A 126 5.53 -5.94 8.53
C GLN A 126 4.27 -6.30 7.73
N PRO A 127 3.21 -6.81 8.36
CA PRO A 127 1.99 -7.21 7.66
C PRO A 127 1.34 -6.02 6.95
N ILE A 128 0.67 -6.26 5.83
CA ILE A 128 -0.10 -5.23 5.13
C ILE A 128 -1.58 -5.63 5.21
N THR A 129 -2.39 -4.82 5.87
CA THR A 129 -3.85 -5.07 5.99
C THR A 129 -4.71 -3.98 5.34
N THR A 130 -4.07 -2.96 4.74
CA THR A 130 -4.74 -1.81 4.12
C THR A 130 -4.80 -1.99 2.62
N ALA A 131 -5.80 -1.39 1.97
CA ALA A 131 -5.80 -1.32 0.51
C ALA A 131 -4.62 -0.44 0.06
N PRO A 132 -3.77 -0.89 -0.89
CA PRO A 132 -2.84 0.00 -1.55
C PRO A 132 -3.59 1.05 -2.37
N VAL A 133 -3.08 2.28 -2.41
CA VAL A 133 -3.57 3.34 -3.27
C VAL A 133 -2.62 3.47 -4.46
N ILE A 134 -3.19 3.57 -5.66
CA ILE A 134 -2.43 3.55 -6.92
C ILE A 134 -2.79 4.77 -7.73
N VAL A 135 -1.79 5.54 -8.13
CA VAL A 135 -1.95 6.65 -9.08
C VAL A 135 -0.99 6.47 -10.26
N PRO A 136 -1.41 6.83 -11.49
CA PRO A 136 -0.48 6.90 -12.62
C PRO A 136 0.67 7.85 -12.31
N HIS A 137 1.88 7.49 -12.72
CA HIS A 137 3.07 8.29 -12.50
C HIS A 137 3.91 8.34 -13.77
N ASP A 138 3.66 9.35 -14.60
CA ASP A 138 4.40 9.57 -15.83
C ASP A 138 5.42 10.69 -15.63
N VAL A 139 6.67 10.31 -15.37
CA VAL A 139 7.81 11.25 -15.31
C VAL A 139 8.63 11.15 -16.59
N ASN A 140 8.18 11.76 -17.69
CA ASN A 140 8.92 11.90 -18.96
C ASN A 140 9.66 10.61 -19.41
N SER A 141 9.09 9.47 -19.05
CA SER A 141 9.71 8.15 -19.14
C SER A 141 8.99 7.41 -20.25
N ALA A 142 9.73 6.76 -21.15
CA ALA A 142 9.13 5.91 -22.18
C ALA A 142 8.34 4.72 -21.60
N THR A 143 8.48 4.45 -20.30
CA THR A 143 7.76 3.40 -19.57
C THR A 143 6.75 4.02 -18.61
N PRO A 144 5.44 3.72 -18.74
CA PRO A 144 4.43 4.12 -17.76
C PRO A 144 4.78 3.54 -16.39
N MET A 145 4.73 4.35 -15.33
CA MET A 145 4.98 3.89 -13.96
C MET A 145 3.74 4.10 -13.11
N HIS A 146 3.63 3.33 -12.02
CA HIS A 146 2.62 3.55 -11.00
C HIS A 146 3.28 4.05 -9.73
N TYR A 147 2.66 5.03 -9.09
CA TYR A 147 3.00 5.41 -7.73
C TYR A 147 2.03 4.70 -6.78
N LEU A 148 2.60 3.87 -5.91
CA LEU A 148 1.89 2.92 -5.07
C LEU A 148 2.14 3.24 -3.60
N THR A 149 1.11 3.67 -2.89
CA THR A 149 1.19 4.02 -1.46
C THR A 149 0.41 3.04 -0.60
N PHE A 150 0.97 2.65 0.54
CA PHE A 150 0.34 1.74 1.48
C PHE A 150 0.97 1.85 2.88
N GLY A 151 0.18 1.51 3.90
CA GLY A 151 0.64 1.39 5.28
C GLY A 151 0.85 -0.07 5.67
N THR A 152 1.72 -0.31 6.65
CA THR A 152 1.82 -1.60 7.33
C THR A 152 1.11 -1.61 8.67
N GLY A 153 0.86 -2.81 9.18
CA GLY A 153 0.20 -3.05 10.46
C GLY A 153 -0.90 -4.10 10.34
N ARG A 154 -1.16 -4.78 11.46
CA ARG A 154 -2.30 -5.68 11.63
C ARG A 154 -2.91 -5.47 13.01
N TYR A 155 -4.21 -5.69 13.09
CA TYR A 155 -4.98 -5.64 14.34
C TYR A 155 -6.10 -6.68 14.25
N LEU A 156 -5.71 -7.95 14.36
CA LEU A 156 -6.56 -9.11 14.09
C LEU A 156 -6.67 -10.07 15.29
N ASN A 157 -5.69 -10.05 16.19
CA ASN A 157 -5.68 -10.91 17.38
C ASN A 157 -5.14 -10.17 18.62
N GLN A 158 -5.22 -10.83 19.78
CA GLN A 158 -4.81 -10.25 21.06
C GLN A 158 -3.30 -9.90 21.13
N ALA A 159 -2.43 -10.66 20.44
CA ALA A 159 -1.01 -10.33 20.41
C ALA A 159 -0.73 -9.00 19.69
N ASP A 160 -1.61 -8.60 18.77
CA ASP A 160 -1.48 -7.33 18.05
C ASP A 160 -1.78 -6.13 18.96
N MET A 161 -2.57 -6.32 20.03
CA MET A 161 -2.92 -5.25 20.98
C MET A 161 -1.73 -4.82 21.85
N VAL A 162 -0.78 -5.72 22.05
CA VAL A 162 0.39 -5.50 22.91
C VAL A 162 1.68 -5.33 22.11
N SER A 163 1.66 -5.54 20.79
CA SER A 163 2.83 -5.33 19.94
C SER A 163 3.27 -3.86 19.97
N SER A 164 4.58 -3.66 20.13
CA SER A 164 5.25 -2.37 20.03
C SER A 164 6.07 -2.24 18.75
N ASP A 165 5.84 -3.13 17.77
CA ASP A 165 6.59 -3.11 16.52
C ASP A 165 6.27 -1.84 15.72
N THR A 166 7.31 -1.10 15.34
CA THR A 166 7.19 0.06 14.46
C THR A 166 6.59 -0.37 13.12
N GLN A 167 5.50 0.29 12.71
CA GLN A 167 4.95 0.19 11.35
C GLN A 167 5.45 1.35 10.48
N THR A 168 5.26 1.24 9.18
CA THR A 168 5.88 2.12 8.18
C THR A 168 4.89 2.39 7.05
N PHE A 169 4.84 3.65 6.59
CA PHE A 169 4.23 4.01 5.32
C PHE A 169 5.25 3.93 4.20
N TYR A 170 4.82 3.43 3.07
CA TYR A 170 5.64 3.34 1.86
C TYR A 170 4.96 4.05 0.71
N GLY A 171 5.76 4.72 -0.11
CA GLY A 171 5.39 5.13 -1.46
C GLY A 171 6.42 4.61 -2.44
N LEU A 172 6.01 3.77 -3.39
CA LEU A 172 6.89 3.10 -4.35
C LEU A 172 6.55 3.53 -5.77
N ILE A 173 7.57 3.83 -6.58
CA ILE A 173 7.44 3.98 -8.03
C ILE A 173 7.73 2.62 -8.64
N VAL A 174 6.71 1.98 -9.22
CA VAL A 174 6.79 0.60 -9.73
C VAL A 174 6.53 0.56 -11.23
N ASN A 175 7.29 -0.27 -11.94
CA ASN A 175 7.04 -0.56 -13.34
C ASN A 175 5.94 -1.65 -13.44
N PRO A 176 4.73 -1.33 -13.95
CA PRO A 176 3.63 -2.29 -14.08
C PRO A 176 3.91 -3.41 -15.08
N ALA A 177 4.86 -3.24 -16.02
CA ALA A 177 5.27 -4.26 -16.98
C ALA A 177 6.31 -5.25 -16.44
N SER A 178 6.97 -4.96 -15.31
CA SER A 178 8.04 -5.83 -14.78
C SER A 178 7.50 -7.18 -14.31
N ALA A 179 7.95 -8.29 -14.88
CA ALA A 179 7.51 -9.63 -14.46
C ALA A 179 8.12 -10.11 -13.14
N ILE A 180 9.19 -9.44 -12.68
CA ILE A 180 9.92 -9.79 -11.46
C ILE A 180 9.95 -8.62 -10.48
N MET A 181 10.18 -8.94 -9.22
CA MET A 181 10.42 -7.95 -8.18
C MET A 181 11.72 -7.20 -8.46
N ASP A 182 11.69 -5.88 -8.23
CA ASP A 182 12.91 -5.09 -8.17
C ASP A 182 13.69 -5.44 -6.88
N ASN A 183 14.96 -5.80 -7.00
CA ASN A 183 15.77 -6.20 -5.85
C ASN A 183 15.87 -5.08 -4.79
N SER A 184 15.74 -3.81 -5.20
CA SER A 184 15.65 -2.67 -4.27
C SER A 184 14.41 -2.72 -3.37
N PHE A 185 13.41 -3.56 -3.67
CA PHE A 185 12.18 -3.72 -2.91
C PHE A 185 12.07 -5.04 -2.13
N ALA A 186 13.17 -5.81 -2.03
CA ALA A 186 13.22 -7.05 -1.27
C ALA A 186 13.20 -6.85 0.27
N ALA A 187 13.61 -5.68 0.76
CA ALA A 187 13.54 -5.30 2.17
C ALA A 187 13.39 -3.77 2.32
N LEU A 188 12.15 -3.28 2.36
CA LEU A 188 11.88 -1.84 2.22
C LEU A 188 12.45 -0.97 3.37
N ARG A 189 12.58 -1.48 4.61
CA ARG A 189 13.17 -0.69 5.71
C ARG A 189 14.68 -0.53 5.64
N THR A 190 15.37 -1.38 4.90
CA THR A 190 16.84 -1.29 4.71
C THR A 190 17.23 -0.85 3.30
N SER A 191 16.26 -0.78 2.38
CA SER A 191 16.50 -0.30 1.02
C SER A 191 17.06 1.11 1.00
N THR A 192 18.15 1.29 0.24
CA THR A 192 18.76 2.60 -0.06
C THR A 192 18.08 3.31 -1.22
N ALA A 193 17.20 2.61 -1.96
CA ALA A 193 16.41 3.20 -3.04
C ALA A 193 15.18 3.97 -2.53
N LEU A 194 14.87 3.88 -1.23
CA LEU A 194 13.79 4.62 -0.59
C LEU A 194 14.34 5.78 0.23
N SER A 195 13.86 6.98 -0.06
CA SER A 195 14.17 8.14 0.77
C SER A 195 13.45 8.03 2.13
N PRO A 196 14.17 8.07 3.27
CA PRO A 196 13.53 8.12 4.57
C PRO A 196 12.90 9.50 4.79
N LEU A 197 11.61 9.50 5.05
CA LEU A 197 10.86 10.63 5.55
C LEU A 197 10.66 10.48 7.06
N VAL A 198 10.66 11.62 7.73
CA VAL A 198 10.37 11.78 9.14
C VAL A 198 9.02 12.48 9.20
N LEU A 199 8.07 11.86 9.89
CA LEU A 199 6.94 12.60 10.41
C LEU A 199 7.53 13.58 11.41
N GLU A 200 7.28 14.87 11.32
CA GLU A 200 7.67 15.81 12.36
C GLU A 200 6.41 16.31 13.04
N LYS A 201 6.41 16.21 14.37
CA LYS A 201 5.35 16.77 15.19
C LYS A 201 5.75 18.19 15.54
N THR A 202 5.07 19.16 14.94
CA THR A 202 5.38 20.57 15.16
C THR A 202 4.18 21.27 15.77
N CYS A 203 4.42 22.02 16.84
CA CYS A 203 3.49 23.04 17.33
C CYS A 203 3.65 24.34 16.51
N ASP A 204 3.83 24.20 15.19
CA ASP A 204 4.12 25.28 14.27
C ASP A 204 3.00 25.34 13.23
N LYS A 205 2.32 26.49 13.18
CA LYS A 205 1.26 26.80 12.22
C LYS A 205 1.80 26.95 10.79
N THR A 206 3.11 27.05 10.62
CA THR A 206 3.72 27.30 9.32
C THR A 206 4.00 26.01 8.58
N ILE A 207 3.38 25.87 7.41
CA ILE A 207 3.83 24.86 6.44
C ILE A 207 5.20 25.32 5.94
N LYS A 208 6.25 24.58 6.32
CA LYS A 208 7.62 24.85 5.87
C LYS A 208 7.85 24.10 4.57
N ASP A 209 8.31 24.81 3.54
CA ASP A 209 8.78 24.19 2.33
C ASP A 209 10.05 23.34 2.59
N ASN A 210 10.51 22.63 1.56
CA ASN A 210 11.71 21.80 1.64
C ASN A 210 13.02 22.59 1.86
N LEU A 211 12.96 23.93 1.87
CA LEU A 211 14.07 24.85 2.10
C LEU A 211 13.94 25.59 3.45
N GLY A 212 12.89 25.32 4.23
CA GLY A 212 12.63 25.92 5.53
C GLY A 212 11.88 27.26 5.49
N GLY A 213 11.42 27.71 4.32
CA GLY A 213 10.57 28.91 4.16
C GLY A 213 9.11 28.64 4.51
N SER A 214 8.43 29.61 5.13
CA SER A 214 7.00 29.49 5.46
C SER A 214 6.13 29.79 4.24
N VAL A 215 5.16 28.92 3.94
CA VAL A 215 4.21 29.08 2.83
C VAL A 215 2.79 29.30 3.37
N GLY A 216 2.08 30.30 2.84
CA GLY A 216 0.74 30.67 3.31
C GLY A 216 -0.40 29.74 2.85
N MET A 217 -0.20 29.00 1.75
CA MET A 217 -1.14 28.01 1.22
C MET A 217 -0.40 26.84 0.57
N ILE A 218 -0.85 25.62 0.82
CA ILE A 218 -0.50 24.42 0.04
C ILE A 218 -1.80 23.69 -0.29
N ASP A 219 -2.00 23.40 -1.58
CA ASP A 219 -3.07 22.53 -2.08
C ASP A 219 -4.45 22.81 -1.46
N THR A 220 -4.92 24.05 -1.57
CA THR A 220 -6.23 24.54 -1.05
C THR A 220 -6.40 24.58 0.46
N VAL A 221 -5.39 24.19 1.26
CA VAL A 221 -5.42 24.34 2.72
C VAL A 221 -4.94 25.75 3.11
N ASP A 222 -5.85 26.56 3.63
CA ASP A 222 -5.56 27.88 4.19
C ASP A 222 -5.06 27.74 5.64
N THR A 223 -3.82 28.17 5.86
CA THR A 223 -3.16 28.14 7.18
C THR A 223 -3.84 29.05 8.21
N GLY A 224 -4.72 29.98 7.78
CA GLY A 224 -5.47 30.88 8.66
C GLY A 224 -6.59 30.23 9.48
N ASN A 225 -7.03 29.02 9.13
CA ASN A 225 -8.15 28.31 9.79
C ASN A 225 -7.73 27.16 10.73
N LEU A 226 -6.42 26.98 10.98
CA LEU A 226 -5.91 25.93 11.86
C LEU A 226 -6.13 26.32 13.33
N SER A 227 -6.82 25.47 14.11
CA SER A 227 -7.11 25.75 15.53
C SER A 227 -5.88 25.52 16.42
N ASP A 228 -5.58 26.46 17.32
CA ASP A 228 -4.60 26.30 18.40
C ASP A 228 -5.13 25.32 19.46
N LYS A 229 -4.61 24.09 19.50
CA LYS A 229 -4.92 23.15 20.60
C LYS A 229 -3.70 22.57 21.31
N CYS A 230 -2.49 23.02 21.00
CA CYS A 230 -1.29 22.60 21.73
C CYS A 230 -1.28 23.12 23.18
N SER A 231 -1.87 22.38 24.12
CA SER A 231 -1.88 22.68 25.56
C SER A 231 -0.88 21.84 26.36
N SER A 232 -0.28 20.82 25.73
CA SER A 232 0.68 19.89 26.33
C SER A 232 1.60 19.26 25.26
N THR A 233 2.70 18.62 25.67
CA THR A 233 3.64 17.86 24.79
C THR A 233 3.01 16.65 24.09
N SER A 234 1.73 16.37 24.37
CA SER A 234 0.89 15.31 23.81
C SER A 234 -0.08 15.81 22.72
N ASP A 235 -0.25 17.13 22.57
CA ASP A 235 -1.15 17.76 21.60
C ASP A 235 -0.38 18.20 20.35
N TYR A 236 -0.90 17.93 19.15
CA TYR A 236 -0.28 18.31 17.88
C TYR A 236 -1.34 18.80 16.90
N ASP A 237 -1.11 19.97 16.29
CA ASP A 237 -2.06 20.60 15.35
C ASP A 237 -1.75 20.25 13.87
N THR A 238 -0.51 19.86 13.55
CA THR A 238 -0.08 19.45 12.20
C THR A 238 0.93 18.30 12.23
N ILE A 239 0.83 17.37 11.26
CA ILE A 239 1.83 16.34 11.00
C ILE A 239 2.44 16.66 9.63
N THR A 240 3.72 17.02 9.60
CA THR A 240 4.44 17.30 8.35
C THR A 240 5.38 16.14 8.01
N LEU A 241 5.39 15.71 6.74
CA LEU A 241 6.39 14.76 6.22
C LEU A 241 7.61 15.54 5.71
N LYS A 242 8.79 15.35 6.33
CA LYS A 242 10.05 15.97 5.89
C LYS A 242 11.11 14.92 5.58
N ARG A 243 12.10 15.25 4.75
CA ARG A 243 13.27 14.38 4.54
C ARG A 243 14.08 14.24 5.84
N ALA A 244 14.62 13.05 6.12
CA ALA A 244 15.49 12.85 7.28
C ALA A 244 16.78 13.69 7.18
N ALA A 245 17.13 14.41 8.25
CA ALA A 245 18.18 15.45 8.27
C ALA A 245 19.62 14.98 7.94
N ASN A 246 19.89 13.67 7.93
CA ASN A 246 21.22 13.10 7.69
C ASN A 246 21.40 12.40 6.33
N GLN A 247 20.63 12.80 5.31
CA GLN A 247 20.79 12.30 3.94
C GLN A 247 21.10 13.47 3.00
N VAL A 248 22.32 14.01 3.09
CA VAL A 248 22.88 14.80 1.99
C VAL A 248 23.24 13.79 0.89
N PRO A 249 22.62 13.83 -0.30
CA PRO A 249 22.99 12.92 -1.37
C PRO A 249 24.47 13.13 -1.70
N ALA A 250 25.23 12.05 -1.91
CA ALA A 250 26.65 12.10 -2.27
C ALA A 250 26.88 12.55 -3.73
N GLY A 251 26.02 13.41 -4.28
CA GLY A 251 26.06 13.86 -5.66
C GLY A 251 25.02 14.95 -5.95
N ASP A 252 25.06 15.47 -7.18
CA ASP A 252 24.11 16.47 -7.68
C ASP A 252 22.64 15.98 -7.57
N LEU A 253 21.72 16.90 -7.32
CA LEU A 253 20.29 16.65 -7.13
C LEU A 253 19.66 15.88 -8.31
N LEU A 254 20.24 16.02 -9.50
CA LEU A 254 19.80 15.31 -10.71
C LEU A 254 20.10 13.80 -10.68
N SER A 255 21.29 13.39 -10.22
CA SER A 255 21.65 11.97 -10.11
C SER A 255 20.94 11.30 -8.92
N CYS A 256 20.69 12.05 -7.85
CA CYS A 256 19.86 11.60 -6.72
C CYS A 256 18.41 11.31 -7.13
N LYS A 257 17.80 12.16 -7.97
CA LYS A 257 16.44 11.94 -8.51
C LYS A 257 16.32 10.64 -9.33
N GLN A 258 17.38 10.25 -10.03
CA GLN A 258 17.36 9.04 -10.89
C GLN A 258 17.55 7.73 -10.11
N GLN A 259 18.05 7.78 -8.88
CA GLN A 259 18.29 6.59 -8.05
C GLN A 259 17.14 6.28 -7.07
N LEU A 260 16.34 7.29 -6.70
CA LEU A 260 15.23 7.12 -5.77
C LEU A 260 14.04 6.47 -6.46
N LYS A 261 13.56 5.36 -5.91
CA LYS A 261 12.41 4.60 -6.39
C LYS A 261 11.18 4.76 -5.50
N GLY A 262 11.23 5.69 -4.55
CA GLY A 262 10.16 5.91 -3.59
C GLY A 262 10.64 6.52 -2.27
N TRP A 263 9.81 6.38 -1.25
CA TRP A 263 10.06 6.85 0.10
C TRP A 263 9.46 5.90 1.15
N ARG A 264 9.93 6.05 2.38
CA ARG A 264 9.34 5.39 3.56
C ARG A 264 9.24 6.36 4.73
N ALA A 265 8.21 6.24 5.56
CA ALA A 265 8.08 6.99 6.81
C ALA A 265 7.75 6.03 7.95
N ASP A 266 8.68 5.88 8.91
CA ASP A 266 8.45 5.08 10.10
C ASP A 266 7.51 5.83 11.06
N MET A 267 6.51 5.12 11.60
CA MET A 267 5.53 5.73 12.49
C MET A 267 6.15 5.97 13.88
N MET A 268 5.81 7.12 14.47
CA MET A 268 6.23 7.46 15.84
C MET A 268 5.37 6.82 16.94
N PHE A 269 4.21 6.27 16.58
CA PHE A 269 3.26 5.67 17.51
C PHE A 269 3.14 4.18 17.23
N THR A 270 2.98 3.41 18.31
CA THR A 270 2.74 1.98 18.27
C THR A 270 1.24 1.72 18.43
N LYS A 271 0.76 0.56 17.97
CA LYS A 271 -0.61 0.05 18.25
C LYS A 271 -1.78 0.62 17.42
N GLU A 272 -1.56 1.21 16.26
CA GLU A 272 -2.64 1.70 15.39
C GLU A 272 -2.60 1.12 13.97
N ARG A 273 -3.78 0.90 13.38
CA ARG A 273 -3.98 0.53 11.97
C ARG A 273 -4.42 1.77 11.21
N LEU A 274 -3.69 2.13 10.16
CA LEU A 274 -3.99 3.33 9.36
C LEU A 274 -4.22 2.99 7.89
N SER A 275 -5.24 3.59 7.30
CA SER A 275 -5.58 3.47 5.88
C SER A 275 -5.16 4.72 5.11
N VAL A 276 -4.63 4.54 3.90
CA VAL A 276 -4.41 5.62 2.94
C VAL A 276 -5.66 5.77 2.09
N HIS A 277 -6.09 7.01 1.84
CA HIS A 277 -7.15 7.34 0.88
C HIS A 277 -6.55 8.28 -0.17
N ALA A 278 -6.92 8.10 -1.44
CA ALA A 278 -6.79 9.13 -2.45
C ALA A 278 -8.17 9.75 -2.63
N ASP A 279 -8.24 11.09 -2.58
CA ASP A 279 -9.43 11.85 -2.92
C ASP A 279 -9.57 12.02 -4.44
#